data_AF-A0A842T3Z1-F1
#
_entry.id   AF-A0A842T3Z1-F1
#
_cell.length_a   1.000
_cell.length_b   1.000
_cell.length_c   1.000
_cell.angle_alpha   90.00
_cell.angle_beta   90.00
_cell.angle_gamma   90.00
#
_symmetry.space_group_name_H-M   'P 1'
#
loop_
_entity.id
_entity.type
_entity.pdbx_description
1 polymer ?
#
loop_
_entity_poly.entity_id
_entity_poly.type
_entity_poly.pdbx_seq_one_letter_code
_entity_poly.pdbx_strand_id
1 'polypeptide(L)'
;MSDLNEEYDFFMVFELLDSGEKQRIDVDENDLQSILAPEQVFVIVKEDVRRIFIWKGVKSPVRKRFISSRVASSLQEELQKEAAFHRCKIVSVDQGDEPVEFLSTFNLESMEVKERPQDMRYIRNIEKDTTRPKGKVVEDTGSESEEEEEYYSPALEELKRKGVDVSAEMEKTSKTPSSRSASISRAKKPYSPPRGQTSSRASRSKKVNAKQIIDKILEQDLPENYEIQNLLIGKNLYGAISKITNVFGEDVEEQEWEKISKLPEGIYSLNNYIFRIYLDKDAGTVEGIEILKSDGGGRPSEMQKSSISLPSEGDTIFDKILNVEIPEGYRRENLIVGHKLYGAISKKVKVFGEEQIETDWSLVEKVPKEIIVLDSHLFRVYFNQKNETINAVEILQKGSKKETQNTQSSNKSEEKPKSKGKRNLPKIPSSD
;
A
#
# COMPACT_ATOMS: atom_id res chain seq x y z
N MET A 1 -17.10 -14.40 -32.38
CA MET A 1 -15.75 -13.89 -32.14
C MET A 1 -15.82 -13.07 -30.88
N SER A 2 -15.21 -13.62 -29.84
CA SER A 2 -15.27 -13.22 -28.45
C SER A 2 -14.22 -12.14 -28.18
N ASP A 3 -14.63 -10.87 -28.18
CA ASP A 3 -13.81 -9.80 -27.64
C ASP A 3 -14.06 -9.74 -26.13
N LEU A 4 -13.10 -10.31 -25.42
CA LEU A 4 -12.97 -10.29 -23.96
C LEU A 4 -12.89 -8.83 -23.48
N ASN A 5 -13.92 -8.40 -22.75
CA ASN A 5 -13.73 -7.35 -21.75
C ASN A 5 -12.84 -7.95 -20.66
N GLU A 6 -11.52 -7.88 -20.85
CA GLU A 6 -10.59 -8.07 -19.73
C GLU A 6 -10.81 -6.89 -18.79
N GLU A 7 -11.41 -7.18 -17.64
CA GLU A 7 -11.54 -6.23 -16.55
C GLU A 7 -10.12 -5.86 -16.09
N TYR A 8 -9.72 -4.61 -16.33
CA TYR A 8 -8.41 -4.13 -15.93
C TYR A 8 -8.41 -3.96 -14.41
N ASP A 9 -7.58 -4.75 -13.75
CA ASP A 9 -7.42 -4.68 -12.29
C ASP A 9 -6.53 -3.51 -11.88
N PHE A 10 -6.69 -3.05 -10.64
CA PHE A 10 -5.91 -1.95 -10.04
C PHE A 10 -4.39 -2.22 -10.05
N PHE A 11 -4.01 -3.49 -10.10
CA PHE A 11 -2.64 -3.99 -10.17
C PHE A 11 -2.55 -5.09 -11.22
N MET A 12 -1.59 -4.96 -12.15
CA MET A 12 -1.36 -5.95 -13.19
C MET A 12 0.13 -6.15 -13.40
N VAL A 13 0.54 -7.41 -13.55
CA VAL A 13 1.92 -7.77 -13.86
C VAL A 13 1.96 -8.55 -15.16
N PHE A 14 2.84 -8.13 -16.06
CA PHE A 14 3.10 -8.82 -17.32
C PHE A 14 4.57 -9.24 -17.38
N GLU A 15 4.81 -10.53 -17.59
CA GLU A 15 6.12 -11.02 -18.00
C GLU A 15 6.28 -10.84 -19.50
N LEU A 16 7.44 -10.35 -19.92
CA LEU A 16 7.79 -10.29 -21.32
C LEU A 16 8.43 -11.61 -21.74
N LEU A 17 7.99 -12.19 -22.85
CA LEU A 17 8.63 -13.36 -23.46
C LEU A 17 9.70 -12.93 -24.46
N ASP A 18 10.60 -13.84 -24.82
CA ASP A 18 11.68 -13.56 -25.78
C ASP A 18 11.15 -13.31 -27.22
N SER A 19 9.93 -13.78 -27.50
CA SER A 19 9.17 -13.46 -28.72
C SER A 19 8.78 -11.98 -28.80
N GLY A 20 8.77 -11.27 -27.67
CA GLY A 20 8.26 -9.90 -27.54
C GLY A 20 6.78 -9.83 -27.19
N GLU A 21 6.12 -10.97 -26.97
CA GLU A 21 4.76 -11.04 -26.46
C GLU A 21 4.72 -10.85 -24.94
N LYS A 22 3.62 -10.27 -24.43
CA LYS A 22 3.38 -10.06 -23.00
C LYS A 22 2.46 -11.17 -22.48
N GLN A 23 2.84 -11.81 -21.37
CA GLN A 23 2.01 -12.77 -20.66
C GLN A 23 1.59 -12.18 -19.31
N ARG A 24 0.27 -12.12 -19.06
CA ARG A 24 -0.24 -11.67 -17.76
C ARG A 24 0.05 -12.73 -16.70
N ILE A 25 0.59 -12.30 -15.58
CA ILE A 25 0.81 -13.13 -14.40
C ILE A 25 -0.21 -12.70 -13.34
N ASP A 26 -0.89 -13.68 -12.74
CA ASP A 26 -1.80 -13.47 -11.62
C ASP A 26 -1.01 -13.59 -10.32
N VAL A 27 -0.65 -12.45 -9.73
CA VAL A 27 0.16 -12.33 -8.52
C VAL A 27 -0.38 -11.16 -7.70
N ASP A 28 -0.44 -11.36 -6.39
CA ASP A 28 -0.78 -10.30 -5.44
C ASP A 28 0.39 -9.33 -5.25
N GLU A 29 0.07 -8.08 -4.88
CA GLU A 29 1.08 -7.02 -4.72
C GLU A 29 2.19 -7.41 -3.71
N ASN A 30 1.83 -8.12 -2.64
CA ASN A 30 2.77 -8.54 -1.59
C ASN A 30 3.75 -9.64 -2.06
N ASP A 31 3.37 -10.41 -3.08
CA ASP A 31 4.15 -11.53 -3.58
C ASP A 31 5.02 -11.17 -4.78
N LEU A 32 4.97 -9.90 -5.22
CA LEU A 32 5.72 -9.39 -6.38
C LEU A 32 7.23 -9.67 -6.25
N GLN A 33 7.81 -9.58 -5.06
CA GLN A 33 9.24 -9.83 -4.86
C GLN A 33 9.68 -11.24 -5.28
N SER A 34 8.79 -12.22 -5.10
CA SER A 34 9.10 -13.64 -5.35
C SER A 34 9.23 -13.96 -6.84
N ILE A 35 8.60 -13.16 -7.70
CA ILE A 35 8.59 -13.38 -9.15
C ILE A 35 9.65 -12.56 -9.90
N LEU A 36 10.25 -11.55 -9.27
CA LEU A 36 11.28 -10.71 -9.90
C LEU A 36 12.59 -11.47 -10.10
N ALA A 37 12.65 -12.24 -11.20
CA ALA A 37 13.81 -13.04 -11.57
C ALA A 37 14.85 -12.19 -12.34
N PRO A 38 16.16 -12.31 -12.03
CA PRO A 38 17.22 -11.54 -12.70
C PRO A 38 17.31 -11.71 -14.23
N GLU A 39 16.76 -12.80 -14.77
CA GLU A 39 16.79 -13.16 -16.19
C GLU A 39 15.58 -12.60 -16.96
N GLN A 40 14.59 -12.08 -16.25
CA GLN A 40 13.32 -11.66 -16.82
C GLN A 40 13.15 -10.15 -16.87
N VAL A 41 12.16 -9.72 -17.64
CA VAL A 41 11.71 -8.32 -17.72
C VAL A 41 10.21 -8.31 -17.47
N PHE A 42 9.78 -7.48 -16.53
CA PHE A 42 8.38 -7.35 -16.16
C PHE A 42 7.86 -5.96 -16.46
N VAL A 43 6.62 -5.87 -16.92
CA VAL A 43 5.85 -4.63 -17.05
C VAL A 43 4.78 -4.66 -15.97
N ILE A 44 4.88 -3.77 -15.00
CA ILE A 44 4.02 -3.71 -13.83
C ILE A 44 3.19 -2.45 -13.91
N VAL A 45 1.87 -2.60 -13.93
CA VAL A 45 0.92 -1.49 -13.94
C VAL A 45 0.33 -1.36 -12.55
N LYS A 46 0.37 -0.15 -12.00
CA LYS A 46 -0.32 0.17 -10.76
C LYS A 46 -1.13 1.44 -10.93
N GLU A 47 -2.45 1.32 -10.79
CA GLU A 47 -3.39 2.42 -10.96
C GLU A 47 -3.17 3.51 -9.91
N ASP A 48 -2.98 3.13 -8.65
CA ASP A 48 -2.90 4.05 -7.50
C ASP A 48 -1.85 5.15 -7.70
N VAL A 49 -0.69 4.77 -8.24
CA VAL A 49 0.42 5.69 -8.52
C VAL A 49 0.43 6.19 -9.96
N ARG A 50 -0.48 5.69 -10.80
CA ARG A 50 -0.57 5.97 -12.24
C ARG A 50 0.79 5.78 -12.92
N ARG A 51 1.39 4.63 -12.69
CA ARG A 51 2.70 4.30 -13.26
C ARG A 51 2.69 2.92 -13.89
N ILE A 52 3.45 2.84 -14.97
CA ILE A 52 3.82 1.59 -15.61
C ILE A 52 5.32 1.45 -15.36
N PHE A 53 5.69 0.53 -14.49
CA PHE A 53 7.09 0.23 -14.22
C PHE A 53 7.57 -0.84 -15.18
N ILE A 54 8.74 -0.63 -15.75
CA ILE A 54 9.46 -1.64 -16.51
C ILE A 54 10.60 -2.10 -15.63
N TRP A 55 10.45 -3.24 -14.97
CA TRP A 55 11.51 -3.82 -14.16
C TRP A 55 12.41 -4.70 -15.04
N LYS A 56 13.71 -4.43 -15.00
CA LYS A 56 14.71 -5.08 -15.85
C LYS A 56 15.70 -5.85 -14.98
N GLY A 57 15.63 -7.17 -15.05
CA GLY A 57 16.59 -8.04 -14.39
C GLY A 57 18.00 -7.88 -14.97
N VAL A 58 19.03 -7.97 -14.13
CA VAL A 58 20.41 -7.69 -14.55
C VAL A 58 20.98 -8.70 -15.57
N LYS A 59 20.45 -9.92 -15.59
CA LYS A 59 20.80 -10.99 -16.53
C LYS A 59 19.85 -11.08 -17.73
N SER A 60 18.81 -10.24 -17.78
CA SER A 60 17.84 -10.28 -18.87
C SER A 60 18.46 -9.86 -20.21
N PRO A 61 18.08 -10.49 -21.35
CA PRO A 61 18.66 -10.18 -22.66
C PRO A 61 18.44 -8.72 -23.09
N VAL A 62 19.43 -8.12 -23.74
CA VAL A 62 19.38 -6.72 -24.23
C VAL A 62 18.16 -6.47 -25.12
N ARG A 63 17.91 -7.37 -26.07
CA ARG A 63 16.74 -7.32 -26.97
C ARG A 63 15.42 -7.23 -26.18
N LYS A 64 15.29 -7.99 -25.10
CA LYS A 64 14.11 -8.03 -24.24
C LYS A 64 13.86 -6.69 -23.54
N ARG A 65 14.92 -6.07 -23.00
CA ARG A 65 14.86 -4.72 -22.39
C ARG A 65 14.51 -3.60 -23.37
N PHE A 66 14.89 -3.74 -24.65
CA PHE A 66 14.49 -2.78 -25.68
C PHE A 66 13.03 -2.94 -26.07
N ILE A 67 12.57 -4.20 -26.24
CA ILE A 67 11.18 -4.49 -26.60
C ILE A 67 10.21 -4.06 -25.50
N SER A 68 10.60 -4.20 -24.23
CA SER A 68 9.74 -3.83 -23.09
C SER A 68 9.29 -2.37 -23.11
N SER A 69 10.13 -1.45 -23.62
CA SER A 69 9.73 -0.04 -23.78
C SER A 69 8.58 0.12 -24.77
N ARG A 70 8.60 -0.62 -25.88
CA ARG A 70 7.53 -0.60 -26.89
C ARG A 70 6.25 -1.23 -26.36
N VAL A 71 6.39 -2.36 -25.66
CA VAL A 71 5.25 -3.06 -25.05
C VAL A 71 4.58 -2.18 -23.99
N ALA A 72 5.36 -1.50 -23.15
CA ALA A 72 4.82 -0.55 -22.17
C ALA A 72 4.11 0.64 -22.83
N SER A 73 4.61 1.15 -23.96
CA SER A 73 3.93 2.21 -24.73
C SER A 73 2.61 1.73 -25.34
N SER A 74 2.57 0.54 -25.94
CA SER A 74 1.32 -0.06 -26.45
C SER A 74 0.30 -0.24 -25.31
N LEU A 75 0.76 -0.77 -24.18
CA LEU A 75 -0.08 -0.96 -22.99
C LEU A 75 -0.58 0.39 -22.43
N GLN A 76 0.26 1.42 -22.44
CA GLN A 76 -0.14 2.77 -22.05
C GLN A 76 -1.25 3.33 -22.96
N GLU A 77 -1.14 3.14 -24.28
CA GLU A 77 -2.16 3.58 -25.25
C GLU A 77 -3.47 2.79 -25.10
N GLU A 78 -3.38 1.49 -24.82
CA GLU A 78 -4.52 0.61 -24.50
C GLU A 78 -5.25 1.13 -23.26
N LEU A 79 -4.51 1.35 -22.17
CA LEU A 79 -5.02 1.81 -20.88
C LEU A 79 -5.48 3.28 -20.89
N GLN A 80 -4.93 4.13 -21.76
CA GLN A 80 -5.30 5.55 -21.82
C GLN A 80 -6.76 5.78 -22.24
N LYS A 81 -7.41 4.77 -22.84
CA LYS A 81 -8.85 4.77 -23.14
C LYS A 81 -9.71 4.75 -21.88
N GLU A 82 -9.16 4.31 -20.76
CA GLU A 82 -9.83 4.24 -19.47
C GLU A 82 -9.52 5.46 -18.59
N ALA A 83 -10.54 5.93 -17.87
CA ALA A 83 -10.41 7.12 -17.02
C ALA A 83 -9.43 6.89 -15.85
N ALA A 84 -9.29 5.65 -15.39
CA ALA A 84 -8.33 5.22 -14.37
C ALA A 84 -6.88 5.51 -14.78
N PHE A 85 -6.52 5.16 -16.02
CA PHE A 85 -5.13 5.11 -16.48
C PHE A 85 -4.72 6.22 -17.48
N HIS A 86 -5.58 7.20 -17.74
CA HIS A 86 -5.39 8.28 -18.75
C HIS A 86 -4.09 9.11 -18.68
N ARG A 87 -3.30 9.00 -17.58
CA ARG A 87 -2.05 9.73 -17.33
C ARG A 87 -0.92 8.85 -16.79
N CYS A 88 -0.97 7.55 -17.05
CA CYS A 88 0.08 6.66 -16.58
C CYS A 88 1.44 7.07 -17.14
N LYS A 89 2.46 7.17 -16.29
CA LYS A 89 3.84 7.45 -16.72
C LYS A 89 4.66 6.17 -16.74
N ILE A 90 5.41 5.95 -17.81
CA ILE A 90 6.35 4.83 -17.91
C ILE A 90 7.62 5.17 -17.13
N VAL A 91 8.06 4.25 -16.28
CA VAL A 91 9.26 4.37 -15.45
C VAL A 91 10.10 3.12 -15.63
N SER A 92 11.35 3.30 -16.06
CA SER A 92 12.32 2.23 -16.15
C SER A 92 12.96 1.99 -14.79
N VAL A 93 13.04 0.72 -14.37
CA VAL A 93 13.65 0.27 -13.13
C VAL A 93 14.66 -0.82 -13.46
N ASP A 94 15.92 -0.62 -13.09
CA ASP A 94 16.98 -1.61 -13.26
C ASP A 94 17.25 -2.32 -11.93
N GLN A 95 17.48 -3.63 -11.97
CA GLN A 95 17.77 -4.41 -10.77
C GLN A 95 19.05 -3.90 -10.07
N GLY A 96 18.95 -3.62 -8.78
CA GLY A 96 20.01 -3.05 -7.95
C GLY A 96 20.21 -1.53 -8.10
N ASP A 97 19.38 -0.86 -8.90
CA ASP A 97 19.27 0.60 -8.99
C ASP A 97 17.78 1.00 -8.93
N GLU A 98 17.02 0.34 -8.04
CA GLU A 98 15.60 0.57 -7.92
C GLU A 98 15.33 1.94 -7.29
N PRO A 99 14.48 2.80 -7.90
CA PRO A 99 14.17 4.08 -7.31
C PRO A 99 13.39 3.87 -6.01
N VAL A 100 13.65 4.72 -5.01
CA VAL A 100 12.98 4.68 -3.69
C VAL A 100 11.45 4.69 -3.83
N GLU A 101 10.94 5.36 -4.86
CA GLU A 101 9.51 5.35 -5.19
C GLU A 101 9.00 3.96 -5.56
N PHE A 102 9.75 3.17 -6.33
CA PHE A 102 9.38 1.80 -6.69
C PHE A 102 9.40 0.88 -5.46
N LEU A 103 10.48 0.93 -4.67
CA LEU A 103 10.61 0.13 -3.46
C LEU A 103 9.50 0.42 -2.45
N SER A 104 9.21 1.71 -2.19
CA SER A 104 8.12 2.10 -1.28
C SER A 104 6.72 1.81 -1.81
N THR A 105 6.53 1.77 -3.14
CA THR A 105 5.22 1.51 -3.75
C THR A 105 4.79 0.06 -3.61
N PHE A 106 5.75 -0.87 -3.61
CA PHE A 106 5.51 -2.32 -3.54
C PHE A 106 6.00 -2.95 -2.23
N ASN A 107 6.46 -2.12 -1.28
CA ASN A 107 7.07 -2.55 -0.02
C ASN A 107 8.21 -3.58 -0.21
N LEU A 108 9.07 -3.33 -1.20
CA LEU A 108 10.18 -4.20 -1.57
C LEU A 108 11.49 -3.72 -0.95
N GLU A 109 12.39 -4.66 -0.69
CA GLU A 109 13.80 -4.38 -0.40
C GLU A 109 14.61 -4.30 -1.70
N SER A 110 15.67 -3.49 -1.72
CA SER A 110 16.54 -3.38 -2.90
C SER A 110 17.26 -4.72 -3.17
N MET A 111 17.28 -5.14 -4.44
CA MET A 111 17.90 -6.40 -4.83
C MET A 111 19.37 -6.17 -5.15
N GLU A 112 20.25 -6.42 -4.19
CA GLU A 112 21.70 -6.25 -4.38
C GLU A 112 22.24 -7.17 -5.49
N VAL A 113 22.83 -6.56 -6.52
CA VAL A 113 23.48 -7.27 -7.63
C VAL A 113 24.91 -7.63 -7.21
N LYS A 114 25.15 -8.90 -6.86
CA LYS A 114 26.47 -9.42 -6.49
C LYS A 114 27.47 -9.50 -7.65
N GLU A 115 26.97 -9.66 -8.88
CA GLU A 115 27.80 -9.76 -10.09
C GLU A 115 27.16 -8.97 -11.23
N ARG A 116 27.79 -7.87 -11.64
CA ARG A 116 27.45 -7.15 -12.87
C ARG A 116 28.23 -7.80 -14.01
N PRO A 117 27.60 -8.55 -14.94
CA PRO A 117 28.30 -9.09 -16.10
C PRO A 117 28.92 -7.94 -16.91
N GLN A 118 30.14 -8.15 -17.42
CA GLN A 118 30.96 -7.14 -18.12
C GLN A 118 30.32 -6.57 -19.39
N ASP A 119 29.23 -7.19 -19.87
CA ASP A 119 28.47 -6.80 -21.05
C ASP A 119 27.60 -5.52 -20.85
N MET A 120 27.64 -4.93 -19.67
CA MET A 120 26.92 -3.70 -19.31
C MET A 120 27.72 -2.40 -19.50
N ARG A 121 28.92 -2.45 -20.08
CA ARG A 121 29.61 -1.22 -20.52
C ARG A 121 29.07 -0.79 -21.88
N TYR A 122 27.96 -0.07 -21.87
CA TYR A 122 27.69 0.89 -22.95
C TYR A 122 28.82 1.92 -22.91
N ILE A 123 29.88 1.72 -23.69
CA ILE A 123 30.88 2.76 -23.94
C ILE A 123 30.10 3.87 -24.61
N ARG A 124 29.81 4.96 -23.88
CA ARG A 124 29.27 6.17 -24.49
C ARG A 124 30.30 6.62 -25.52
N ASN A 125 29.88 7.01 -26.72
CA ASN A 125 30.80 7.44 -27.79
C ASN A 125 31.84 8.49 -27.34
N ILE A 126 31.52 9.30 -26.31
CA ILE A 126 32.41 10.27 -25.67
C ILE A 126 33.63 9.66 -24.94
N GLU A 127 33.55 8.42 -24.45
CA GLU A 127 34.68 7.75 -23.78
C GLU A 127 35.61 7.03 -24.78
N LYS A 128 35.17 6.86 -26.04
CA LYS A 128 35.97 6.25 -27.11
C LYS A 128 37.07 7.18 -27.63
N ASP A 129 36.99 8.48 -27.34
CA ASP A 129 37.97 9.47 -27.80
C ASP A 129 39.13 9.72 -26.82
N THR A 130 38.97 9.39 -25.53
CA THR A 130 40.07 9.53 -24.55
C THR A 130 41.09 8.40 -24.61
N THR A 131 40.77 7.28 -25.25
CA THR A 131 41.66 6.12 -25.42
C THR A 131 42.30 6.02 -26.80
N ARG A 132 42.17 7.03 -27.69
CA ARG A 132 43.00 7.07 -28.90
C ARG A 132 44.42 7.50 -28.49
N PRO A 133 45.43 6.60 -28.51
CA PRO A 133 46.80 7.02 -28.30
C PRO A 133 47.17 8.03 -29.38
N LYS A 134 47.70 9.19 -28.96
CA LYS A 134 48.35 10.14 -29.87
C LYS A 134 49.40 9.36 -30.66
N GLY A 135 49.19 9.28 -31.98
CA GLY A 135 49.98 8.46 -32.89
C GLY A 135 51.47 8.65 -32.70
N LYS A 136 52.15 7.57 -32.35
CA LYS A 136 53.59 7.44 -32.53
C LYS A 136 53.78 6.85 -33.92
N VAL A 137 54.33 7.64 -34.82
CA VAL A 137 54.76 7.20 -36.15
C VAL A 137 55.82 6.12 -35.93
N VAL A 138 55.50 4.88 -36.27
CA VAL A 138 56.47 3.78 -36.39
C VAL A 138 56.17 3.09 -37.70
N GLU A 139 57.22 2.96 -38.51
CA GLU A 139 57.22 2.45 -39.86
C GLU A 139 56.81 0.97 -39.92
N ASP A 140 56.00 0.66 -40.93
CA ASP A 140 55.49 -0.65 -41.29
C ASP A 140 56.63 -1.66 -41.54
N THR A 141 56.61 -2.76 -40.80
CA THR A 141 57.04 -4.06 -41.32
C THR A 141 55.92 -5.05 -41.02
N GLY A 142 55.43 -5.66 -42.10
CA GLY A 142 54.11 -6.28 -42.15
C GLY A 142 53.92 -7.53 -41.31
N SER A 143 52.65 -7.76 -40.98
CA SER A 143 52.13 -9.07 -40.58
C SER A 143 50.66 -9.17 -40.98
N GLU A 144 50.33 -10.31 -41.56
CA GLU A 144 49.07 -10.69 -42.20
C GLU A 144 47.84 -10.54 -41.29
N SER A 145 46.76 -9.99 -41.84
CA SER A 145 45.44 -9.87 -41.21
C SER A 145 44.55 -11.06 -41.60
N GLU A 146 44.03 -11.77 -40.61
CA GLU A 146 42.89 -12.68 -40.76
C GLU A 146 41.63 -11.84 -41.09
N GLU A 147 40.94 -12.21 -42.17
CA GLU A 147 39.70 -11.56 -42.62
C GLU A 147 38.55 -11.96 -41.70
N GLU A 148 38.11 -11.04 -40.83
CA GLU A 148 36.81 -11.14 -40.16
C GLU A 148 35.71 -10.84 -41.18
N GLU A 149 34.87 -11.83 -41.50
CA GLU A 149 33.70 -11.64 -42.36
C GLU A 149 32.69 -10.70 -41.68
N GLU A 150 32.65 -9.44 -42.12
CA GLU A 150 31.66 -8.45 -41.68
C GLU A 150 30.24 -8.92 -42.07
N TYR A 151 29.48 -9.36 -41.07
CA TYR A 151 28.07 -9.73 -41.24
C TYR A 151 27.23 -8.51 -41.63
N TYR A 152 26.87 -8.44 -42.91
CA TYR A 152 25.91 -7.46 -43.44
C TYR A 152 24.48 -7.99 -43.29
N SER A 153 23.56 -7.12 -42.84
CA SER A 153 22.14 -7.49 -42.77
C SER A 153 21.58 -7.83 -44.18
N PRO A 154 20.72 -8.86 -44.33
CA PRO A 154 20.24 -9.32 -45.64
C PRO A 154 19.59 -8.25 -46.53
N ALA A 155 19.01 -7.21 -45.92
CA ALA A 155 18.39 -6.09 -46.63
C ALA A 155 19.40 -5.17 -47.35
N LEU A 156 20.62 -5.04 -46.81
CA LEU A 156 21.70 -4.25 -47.42
C LEU A 156 22.40 -5.00 -48.55
N GLU A 157 22.46 -6.33 -48.43
CA GLU A 157 23.02 -7.20 -49.45
C GLU A 157 22.15 -7.24 -50.72
N GLU A 158 20.83 -7.15 -50.55
CA GLU A 158 19.87 -7.02 -51.65
C GLU A 158 20.01 -5.70 -52.44
N LEU A 159 20.31 -4.60 -51.74
CA LEU A 159 20.55 -3.28 -52.34
C LEU A 159 21.89 -3.25 -53.10
N LYS A 160 22.92 -3.89 -52.56
CA LYS A 160 24.23 -4.04 -53.21
C LYS A 160 24.14 -4.89 -54.47
N ARG A 161 23.35 -5.98 -54.46
CA ARG A 161 23.05 -6.79 -55.65
C ARG A 161 22.28 -6.04 -56.74
N LYS A 162 21.52 -5.01 -56.37
CA LYS A 162 20.79 -4.14 -57.31
C LYS A 162 21.63 -2.96 -57.83
N GLY A 163 22.92 -2.88 -57.49
CA GLY A 163 23.84 -1.84 -57.98
C GLY A 163 23.54 -0.44 -57.44
N VAL A 164 22.83 -0.35 -56.31
CA VAL A 164 22.51 0.93 -55.67
C VAL A 164 23.67 1.32 -54.75
N ASP A 165 24.26 2.48 -54.99
CA ASP A 165 25.34 3.03 -54.16
C ASP A 165 24.78 3.49 -52.80
N VAL A 166 24.98 2.66 -51.78
CA VAL A 166 24.42 2.79 -50.42
C VAL A 166 24.83 4.12 -49.76
N SER A 167 25.97 4.68 -50.18
CA SER A 167 26.53 5.94 -49.69
C SER A 167 25.66 7.15 -50.07
N ALA A 168 25.04 7.11 -51.26
CA ALA A 168 24.23 8.22 -51.79
C ALA A 168 22.79 8.25 -51.25
N GLU A 169 22.30 7.12 -50.73
CA GLU A 169 20.94 7.00 -50.19
C GLU A 169 20.86 7.53 -48.74
N MET A 170 21.94 7.42 -47.96
CA MET A 170 21.99 7.91 -46.57
C MET A 170 22.04 9.44 -46.46
N GLU A 171 22.50 10.16 -47.49
CA GLU A 171 22.56 11.63 -47.49
C GLU A 171 21.21 12.32 -47.80
N LYS A 172 20.17 11.59 -48.23
CA LYS A 172 18.89 12.19 -48.66
C LYS A 172 17.87 12.46 -47.56
N THR A 173 18.12 12.06 -46.31
CA THR A 173 17.09 12.13 -45.23
C THR A 173 17.24 13.28 -44.23
N SER A 174 18.15 14.24 -44.45
CA SER A 174 18.41 15.36 -43.52
C SER A 174 17.85 16.73 -43.96
N LYS A 175 16.68 16.79 -44.62
CA LYS A 175 15.99 18.06 -44.92
C LYS A 175 14.63 18.19 -44.24
N THR A 176 14.54 19.23 -43.43
CA THR A 176 13.41 19.78 -42.66
C THR A 176 12.11 19.92 -43.48
N PRO A 177 10.92 19.58 -42.93
CA PRO A 177 9.66 19.90 -43.58
C PRO A 177 9.17 21.32 -43.21
N SER A 178 9.10 22.15 -44.25
CA SER A 178 8.43 23.45 -44.30
C SER A 178 6.90 23.27 -44.25
N SER A 179 6.25 24.05 -43.40
CA SER A 179 4.80 24.14 -43.25
C SER A 179 4.13 24.70 -44.51
N ARG A 180 3.36 23.87 -45.23
CA ARG A 180 2.35 24.32 -46.19
C ARG A 180 0.96 23.95 -45.70
N SER A 181 0.16 24.98 -45.48
CA SER A 181 -1.27 24.95 -45.22
C SER A 181 -2.03 24.39 -46.42
N ALA A 182 -2.73 23.28 -46.22
CA ALA A 182 -3.75 22.79 -47.15
C ALA A 182 -5.07 22.66 -46.39
N SER A 183 -6.00 23.54 -46.75
CA SER A 183 -7.40 23.52 -46.37
C SER A 183 -8.10 22.30 -46.98
N ILE A 184 -8.55 21.36 -46.14
CA ILE A 184 -9.43 20.27 -46.54
C ILE A 184 -10.75 20.39 -45.76
N SER A 185 -11.81 20.16 -46.51
CA SER A 185 -13.22 20.43 -46.26
C SER A 185 -13.83 19.65 -45.08
N ARG A 186 -14.70 20.36 -44.36
CA ARG A 186 -15.61 19.86 -43.32
C ARG A 186 -16.58 18.79 -43.88
N ALA A 187 -16.45 17.55 -43.41
CA ALA A 187 -17.54 16.60 -43.39
C ALA A 187 -18.20 16.62 -42.00
N LYS A 188 -19.51 16.91 -41.97
CA LYS A 188 -20.32 16.96 -40.75
C LYS A 188 -20.55 15.53 -40.24
N LYS A 189 -20.13 15.23 -39.01
CA LYS A 189 -20.56 14.04 -38.27
C LYS A 189 -21.94 14.27 -37.62
N PRO A 190 -22.80 13.25 -37.55
CA PRO A 190 -24.15 13.36 -37.02
C PRO A 190 -24.14 13.55 -35.49
N TYR A 191 -25.00 14.46 -35.05
CA TYR A 191 -25.30 14.80 -33.67
C TYR A 191 -25.89 13.59 -32.93
N SER A 192 -25.20 13.13 -31.89
CA SER A 192 -25.78 12.21 -30.89
C SER A 192 -26.15 13.01 -29.64
N PRO A 193 -27.34 12.79 -29.05
CA PRO A 193 -27.81 13.58 -27.92
C PRO A 193 -27.00 13.31 -26.65
N PRO A 194 -26.84 14.30 -25.74
CA PRO A 194 -26.09 14.13 -24.51
C PRO A 194 -26.86 13.20 -23.56
N ARG A 195 -26.31 12.01 -23.34
CA ARG A 195 -26.76 11.09 -22.28
C ARG A 195 -26.20 11.62 -20.95
N GLY A 196 -27.09 11.88 -19.99
CA GLY A 196 -26.75 12.51 -18.71
C GLY A 196 -25.58 11.84 -18.00
N GLN A 197 -24.53 12.62 -17.75
CA GLN A 197 -23.42 12.23 -16.89
C GLN A 197 -23.90 12.26 -15.44
N THR A 198 -24.20 11.09 -14.89
CA THR A 198 -24.16 10.87 -13.44
C THR A 198 -22.70 10.93 -13.01
N SER A 199 -22.35 12.00 -12.29
CA SER A 199 -21.04 12.22 -11.71
C SER A 199 -20.76 11.24 -10.56
N SER A 200 -20.28 10.04 -10.88
CA SER A 200 -19.62 9.18 -9.88
C SER A 200 -18.24 9.78 -9.57
N ARG A 201 -18.21 10.67 -8.59
CA ARG A 201 -17.03 11.35 -8.06
C ARG A 201 -16.18 10.30 -7.32
N ALA A 202 -15.36 9.55 -8.06
CA ALA A 202 -14.39 8.61 -7.48
C ALA A 202 -13.43 9.40 -6.59
N SER A 203 -13.48 9.12 -5.28
CA SER A 203 -12.67 9.77 -4.26
C SER A 203 -11.20 9.36 -4.45
N ARG A 204 -10.38 10.27 -4.96
CA ARG A 204 -8.92 10.16 -4.79
C ARG A 204 -8.63 10.06 -3.30
N SER A 205 -8.08 8.94 -2.85
CA SER A 205 -7.52 8.83 -1.50
C SER A 205 -6.41 9.89 -1.38
N LYS A 206 -6.67 10.93 -0.60
CA LYS A 206 -5.65 11.94 -0.29
C LYS A 206 -4.52 11.19 0.41
N LYS A 207 -3.33 11.16 -0.19
CA LYS A 207 -2.12 10.62 0.46
C LYS A 207 -1.88 11.44 1.73
N VAL A 208 -2.04 10.78 2.87
CA VAL A 208 -1.92 11.41 4.20
C VAL A 208 -0.47 11.85 4.38
N ASN A 209 -0.23 13.15 4.51
CA ASN A 209 1.10 13.70 4.76
C ASN A 209 1.36 13.70 6.28
N ALA A 210 2.04 12.66 6.77
CA ALA A 210 2.24 12.46 8.20
C ALA A 210 2.94 13.66 8.87
N LYS A 211 3.92 14.30 8.22
CA LYS A 211 4.62 15.46 8.78
C LYS A 211 3.68 16.62 9.08
N GLN A 212 2.82 16.97 8.11
CA GLN A 212 1.84 18.03 8.28
C GLN A 212 0.84 17.75 9.42
N ILE A 213 0.49 16.48 9.63
CA ILE A 213 -0.40 16.09 10.72
C ILE A 213 0.32 16.16 12.07
N ILE A 214 1.58 15.73 12.13
CA ILE A 214 2.41 15.87 13.33
C ILE A 214 2.50 17.35 13.70
N ASP A 215 2.88 18.22 12.77
CA ASP A 215 3.00 19.66 13.01
C ASP A 215 1.67 20.25 13.51
N LYS A 216 0.54 19.89 12.84
CA LYS A 216 -0.82 20.31 13.25
C LYS A 216 -1.17 19.86 14.67
N ILE A 217 -0.75 18.66 15.10
CA ILE A 217 -1.00 18.15 16.45
C ILE A 217 -0.13 18.88 17.47
N LEU A 218 1.16 19.07 17.18
CA LEU A 218 2.13 19.72 18.08
C LEU A 218 1.85 21.21 18.30
N GLU A 219 1.15 21.87 17.37
CA GLU A 219 0.68 23.25 17.54
C GLU A 219 -0.46 23.39 18.57
N GLN A 220 -1.09 22.30 19.00
CA GLN A 220 -2.20 22.36 19.97
C GLN A 220 -1.71 22.46 21.41
N ASP A 221 -2.46 23.18 22.24
CA ASP A 221 -2.17 23.29 23.66
C ASP A 221 -2.29 21.94 24.39
N LEU A 222 -1.28 21.61 25.18
CA LEU A 222 -1.28 20.42 26.02
C LEU A 222 -2.14 20.64 27.28
N PRO A 223 -2.85 19.61 27.76
CA PRO A 223 -3.49 19.68 29.07
C PRO A 223 -2.42 19.81 30.16
N GLU A 224 -2.75 20.50 31.25
CA GLU A 224 -1.85 20.64 32.39
C GLU A 224 -1.43 19.27 32.94
N ASN A 225 -0.12 19.08 33.17
CA ASN A 225 0.48 17.86 33.70
C ASN A 225 0.38 16.62 32.77
N TYR A 226 0.29 16.85 31.46
CA TYR A 226 0.38 15.80 30.46
C TYR A 226 1.49 16.11 29.45
N GLU A 227 2.20 15.07 29.06
CA GLU A 227 3.18 15.07 27.97
C GLU A 227 2.68 14.20 26.82
N ILE A 228 3.08 14.52 25.59
CA ILE A 228 2.82 13.65 24.45
C ILE A 228 3.79 12.47 24.51
N GLN A 229 3.25 11.27 24.68
CA GLN A 229 4.08 10.06 24.64
C GLN A 229 4.27 9.55 23.22
N ASN A 230 3.17 9.42 22.46
CA ASN A 230 3.17 8.87 21.12
C ASN A 230 2.11 9.53 20.23
N LEU A 231 2.38 9.53 18.92
CA LEU A 231 1.43 9.92 17.89
C LEU A 231 1.16 8.72 16.97
N LEU A 232 -0.10 8.40 16.72
CA LEU A 232 -0.50 7.36 15.77
C LEU A 232 -1.13 7.99 14.54
N ILE A 233 -0.49 7.84 13.39
CA ILE A 233 -0.95 8.39 12.10
C ILE A 233 -1.15 7.24 11.13
N GLY A 234 -2.40 6.96 10.81
CA GLY A 234 -2.79 5.77 10.06
C GLY A 234 -2.43 4.50 10.82
N LYS A 235 -1.47 3.73 10.29
CA LYS A 235 -0.98 2.48 10.91
C LYS A 235 0.37 2.63 11.61
N ASN A 236 1.00 3.81 11.50
CA ASN A 236 2.35 4.05 11.97
C ASN A 236 2.33 4.77 13.32
N LEU A 237 3.13 4.27 14.27
CA LEU A 237 3.36 4.91 15.55
C LEU A 237 4.63 5.78 15.47
N TYR A 238 4.56 6.98 16.02
CA TYR A 238 5.65 7.94 16.11
C TYR A 238 5.97 8.22 17.57
N GLY A 239 7.23 8.47 17.85
CA GLY A 239 7.74 8.84 19.17
C GLY A 239 8.71 10.01 19.06
N ALA A 240 8.83 10.75 20.15
CA ALA A 240 9.84 11.79 20.29
C ALA A 240 11.23 11.14 20.38
N ILE A 241 12.19 11.68 19.63
CA ILE A 241 13.60 11.32 19.65
C ILE A 241 14.39 12.60 19.92
N SER A 242 15.16 12.60 21.00
CA SER A 242 16.10 13.67 21.31
C SER A 242 17.40 13.47 20.53
N LYS A 243 17.68 14.38 19.60
CA LYS A 243 18.97 14.48 18.92
C LYS A 243 19.81 15.51 19.65
N ILE A 244 20.80 15.03 20.39
CA ILE A 244 21.79 15.89 21.03
C ILE A 244 22.89 16.17 20.00
N THR A 245 23.05 17.43 19.62
CA THR A 245 24.12 17.88 18.74
C THR A 245 25.06 18.82 19.49
N ASN A 246 26.36 18.55 19.44
CA ASN A 246 27.34 19.43 20.06
C ASN A 246 27.68 20.57 19.09
N VAL A 247 27.24 21.79 19.43
CA VAL A 247 27.46 22.99 18.63
C VAL A 247 28.30 23.94 19.48
N PHE A 248 29.56 24.15 19.08
CA PHE A 248 30.55 24.97 19.81
C PHE A 248 30.88 24.50 21.24
N GLY A 249 30.79 23.20 21.53
CA GLY A 249 31.04 22.67 22.87
C GLY A 249 29.82 22.73 23.79
N GLU A 250 28.70 23.29 23.32
CA GLU A 250 27.41 23.23 24.00
C GLU A 250 26.55 22.12 23.37
N ASP A 251 25.97 21.28 24.21
CA ASP A 251 25.04 20.25 23.77
C ASP A 251 23.66 20.88 23.56
N VAL A 252 23.22 20.94 22.30
CA VAL A 252 21.89 21.40 21.90
C VAL A 252 21.01 20.17 21.67
N GLU A 253 19.95 20.04 22.46
CA GLU A 253 18.96 18.98 22.33
C GLU A 253 17.82 19.44 21.40
N GLU A 254 17.70 18.81 20.24
CA GLU A 254 16.59 18.98 19.31
C GLU A 254 15.66 17.78 19.39
N GLN A 255 14.37 18.01 19.63
CA GLN A 255 13.37 16.96 19.67
C GLN A 255 12.72 16.80 18.29
N GLU A 256 12.87 15.62 17.69
CA GLU A 256 12.22 15.27 16.43
C GLU A 256 11.25 14.09 16.61
N TRP A 257 10.18 14.05 15.82
CA TRP A 257 9.21 12.96 15.83
C TRP A 257 9.45 12.01 14.66
N GLU A 258 9.88 10.79 14.96
CA GLU A 258 10.16 9.78 13.95
C GLU A 258 9.29 8.53 14.13
N LYS A 259 9.16 7.74 13.06
CA LYS A 259 8.43 6.47 13.09
C LYS A 259 9.18 5.47 13.97
N ILE A 260 8.48 4.85 14.91
CA ILE A 260 9.03 3.77 15.73
C ILE A 260 9.12 2.50 14.87
N SER A 261 10.34 2.00 14.67
CA SER A 261 10.59 0.75 13.93
C SER A 261 10.23 -0.49 14.74
N LYS A 262 10.57 -0.52 16.02
CA LYS A 262 10.37 -1.70 16.87
C LYS A 262 9.12 -1.55 17.73
N LEU A 263 8.03 -2.14 17.29
CA LEU A 263 6.79 -2.23 18.06
C LEU A 263 6.72 -3.53 18.88
N PRO A 264 6.12 -3.47 20.09
CA PRO A 264 5.90 -4.68 20.88
C PRO A 264 4.86 -5.59 20.22
N GLU A 265 4.91 -6.90 20.51
CA GLU A 265 3.91 -7.84 19.99
C GLU A 265 2.74 -8.00 20.95
N GLY A 266 1.53 -8.04 20.39
CA GLY A 266 0.29 -8.41 21.06
C GLY A 266 -0.64 -7.23 21.32
N ILE A 267 -1.52 -7.41 22.31
CA ILE A 267 -2.53 -6.42 22.69
C ILE A 267 -2.07 -5.75 23.97
N TYR A 268 -2.05 -4.41 24.00
CA TYR A 268 -1.71 -3.66 25.21
C TYR A 268 -2.90 -2.80 25.64
N SER A 269 -3.20 -2.86 26.93
CA SER A 269 -4.19 -2.02 27.58
C SER A 269 -3.49 -0.79 28.15
N LEU A 270 -3.99 0.40 27.78
CA LEU A 270 -3.44 1.69 28.21
C LEU A 270 -4.41 2.28 29.24
N ASN A 271 -3.99 2.26 30.51
CA ASN A 271 -4.74 2.78 31.65
C ASN A 271 -4.31 4.20 32.00
N ASN A 272 -5.27 5.07 32.32
CA ASN A 272 -5.03 6.47 32.71
C ASN A 272 -4.25 7.28 31.66
N TYR A 273 -4.56 7.03 30.39
CA TYR A 273 -4.08 7.81 29.25
C TYR A 273 -5.18 8.73 28.75
N ILE A 274 -4.81 9.89 28.22
CA ILE A 274 -5.74 10.72 27.45
C ILE A 274 -5.46 10.48 25.97
N PHE A 275 -6.50 10.19 25.21
CA PHE A 275 -6.42 10.11 23.76
C PHE A 275 -7.12 11.33 23.17
N ARG A 276 -6.44 12.06 22.28
CA ARG A 276 -7.10 13.04 21.40
C ARG A 276 -7.12 12.49 19.98
N ILE A 277 -8.31 12.24 19.46
CA ILE A 277 -8.52 11.68 18.13
C ILE A 277 -8.86 12.83 17.18
N TYR A 278 -8.02 13.04 16.18
CA TYR A 278 -8.17 14.06 15.14
C TYR A 278 -8.87 13.45 13.93
N LEU A 279 -9.96 14.09 13.50
CA LEU A 279 -10.85 13.58 12.47
C LEU A 279 -11.01 14.60 11.35
N ASP A 280 -10.90 14.14 10.11
CA ASP A 280 -11.28 14.91 8.92
C ASP A 280 -12.81 14.93 8.84
N LYS A 281 -13.42 16.10 9.07
CA LYS A 281 -14.88 16.30 9.01
C LYS A 281 -15.47 16.00 7.63
N ASP A 282 -14.71 16.24 6.57
CA ASP A 282 -15.19 16.09 5.20
C ASP A 282 -15.08 14.63 4.74
N ALA A 283 -14.02 13.93 5.18
CA ALA A 283 -13.77 12.55 4.79
C ALA A 283 -14.33 11.50 5.78
N GLY A 284 -14.65 11.89 7.02
CA GLY A 284 -15.05 10.95 8.07
C GLY A 284 -13.92 10.00 8.49
N THR A 285 -12.67 10.40 8.27
CA THR A 285 -11.47 9.56 8.52
C THR A 285 -10.65 10.08 9.70
N VAL A 286 -9.99 9.17 10.40
CA VAL A 286 -9.01 9.51 11.45
C VAL A 286 -7.72 10.00 10.79
N GLU A 287 -7.39 11.28 11.03
CA GLU A 287 -6.13 11.90 10.61
C GLU A 287 -4.97 11.43 11.49
N GLY A 288 -5.17 11.44 12.81
CA GLY A 288 -4.19 11.02 13.78
C GLY A 288 -4.77 10.85 15.18
N ILE A 289 -4.02 10.18 16.04
CA ILE A 289 -4.35 9.98 17.46
C ILE A 289 -3.14 10.42 18.28
N GLU A 290 -3.37 11.39 19.16
CA GLU A 290 -2.41 11.84 20.16
C GLU A 290 -2.61 11.02 21.44
N ILE A 291 -1.53 10.40 21.95
CA ILE A 291 -1.52 9.60 23.17
C ILE A 291 -0.74 10.37 24.24
N LEU A 292 -1.47 10.87 25.23
CA LEU A 292 -0.94 11.72 26.31
C LEU A 292 -0.76 10.91 27.59
N LYS A 293 0.43 11.06 28.19
CA LYS A 293 0.83 10.43 29.46
C LYS A 293 0.84 11.48 30.57
N SER A 294 0.39 11.12 31.77
CA SER A 294 0.43 12.02 32.92
C SER A 294 1.85 12.17 33.47
N ASP A 295 2.27 13.41 33.69
CA ASP A 295 3.60 13.79 34.20
C ASP A 295 3.62 13.99 35.74
N GLY A 296 2.81 13.21 36.47
CA GLY A 296 2.92 13.12 37.93
C GLY A 296 1.90 13.90 38.77
N GLY A 297 0.97 14.63 38.14
CA GLY A 297 -0.13 15.32 38.85
C GLY A 297 -1.31 14.41 39.26
N GLY A 298 -1.38 13.18 38.73
CA GLY A 298 -2.54 12.29 38.87
C GLY A 298 -2.19 10.80 39.03
N ARG A 299 -3.13 9.93 38.62
CA ARG A 299 -2.84 8.48 38.56
C ARG A 299 -1.82 8.22 37.46
N PRO A 300 -0.75 7.45 37.72
CA PRO A 300 0.25 7.17 36.70
C PRO A 300 -0.39 6.45 35.51
N SER A 301 -0.02 6.87 34.30
CA SER A 301 -0.39 6.17 33.08
C SER A 301 0.38 4.85 33.03
N GLU A 302 -0.34 3.75 32.81
CA GLU A 302 0.22 2.41 32.86
C GLU A 302 -0.15 1.62 31.60
N MET A 303 0.86 1.02 30.97
CA MET A 303 0.69 0.16 29.81
C MET A 303 0.87 -1.30 30.23
N GLN A 304 -0.15 -2.13 30.03
CA GLN A 304 -0.16 -3.53 30.43
C GLN A 304 -0.36 -4.45 29.22
N LYS A 305 0.51 -5.45 29.05
CA LYS A 305 0.32 -6.49 28.03
C LYS A 305 -0.86 -7.38 28.43
N SER A 306 -1.84 -7.50 27.55
CA SER A 306 -2.96 -8.41 27.74
C SER A 306 -2.49 -9.85 27.50
N SER A 307 -2.98 -10.79 28.32
CA SER A 307 -2.78 -12.24 28.12
C SER A 307 -3.64 -12.83 26.99
N ILE A 308 -4.40 -11.98 26.30
CA ILE A 308 -5.36 -12.35 25.27
C ILE A 308 -4.59 -12.57 23.95
N SER A 309 -4.75 -13.75 23.36
CA SER A 309 -4.28 -14.03 22.01
C SER A 309 -5.33 -13.62 20.97
N LEU A 310 -4.89 -13.00 19.87
CA LEU A 310 -5.75 -12.80 18.70
C LEU A 310 -6.09 -14.18 18.09
N PRO A 311 -7.36 -14.43 17.72
CA PRO A 311 -7.74 -15.64 17.00
C PRO A 311 -6.92 -15.80 15.71
N SER A 312 -6.41 -17.01 15.47
CA SER A 312 -5.72 -17.36 14.23
C SER A 312 -6.67 -17.35 13.02
N GLU A 313 -7.91 -17.78 13.22
CA GLU A 313 -8.95 -17.89 12.18
C GLU A 313 -9.92 -16.69 12.18
N GLY A 314 -10.41 -16.32 11.00
CA GLY A 314 -11.31 -15.18 10.76
C GLY A 314 -10.84 -14.30 9.61
N ASP A 315 -11.79 -13.87 8.77
CA ASP A 315 -11.51 -13.22 7.47
C ASP A 315 -10.96 -11.80 7.63
N THR A 316 -11.19 -11.12 8.76
CA THR A 316 -10.68 -9.76 9.00
C THR A 316 -10.22 -9.51 10.45
N ILE A 317 -9.33 -8.52 10.64
CA ILE A 317 -8.91 -8.04 11.97
C ILE A 317 -10.11 -7.55 12.80
N PHE A 318 -11.14 -7.04 12.12
CA PHE A 318 -12.33 -6.51 12.74
C PHE A 318 -13.09 -7.59 13.51
N ASP A 319 -13.37 -8.72 12.86
CA ASP A 319 -14.06 -9.87 13.47
C ASP A 319 -13.22 -10.46 14.62
N LYS A 320 -11.90 -10.51 14.44
CA LYS A 320 -10.97 -10.97 15.47
C LYS A 320 -11.08 -10.13 16.74
N ILE A 321 -11.21 -8.81 16.62
CA ILE A 321 -11.36 -7.90 17.76
C ILE A 321 -12.74 -8.02 18.39
N LEU A 322 -13.80 -8.14 17.58
CA LEU A 322 -15.15 -8.28 18.12
C LEU A 322 -15.32 -9.55 18.98
N ASN A 323 -14.58 -10.60 18.65
CA ASN A 323 -14.53 -11.86 19.41
C ASN A 323 -13.66 -11.80 20.67
N VAL A 324 -12.89 -10.73 20.89
CA VAL A 324 -12.11 -10.55 22.13
C VAL A 324 -13.04 -10.15 23.28
N GLU A 325 -12.88 -10.83 24.43
CA GLU A 325 -13.61 -10.54 25.66
C GLU A 325 -13.36 -9.11 26.16
N ILE A 326 -14.45 -8.42 26.50
CA ILE A 326 -14.45 -7.08 27.06
C ILE A 326 -14.17 -7.18 28.57
N PRO A 327 -13.27 -6.33 29.15
CA PRO A 327 -13.04 -6.30 30.59
C PRO A 327 -14.33 -6.07 31.38
N GLU A 328 -14.39 -6.65 32.58
CA GLU A 328 -15.55 -6.50 33.46
C GLU A 328 -15.85 -5.02 33.76
N GLY A 329 -17.11 -4.64 33.59
CA GLY A 329 -17.57 -3.27 33.82
C GLY A 329 -17.22 -2.29 32.71
N TYR A 330 -16.73 -2.76 31.56
CA TYR A 330 -16.56 -1.95 30.36
C TYR A 330 -17.53 -2.37 29.26
N ARG A 331 -17.82 -1.43 28.35
CA ARG A 331 -18.50 -1.69 27.08
C ARG A 331 -17.65 -1.17 25.94
N ARG A 332 -17.71 -1.84 24.80
CA ARG A 332 -17.04 -1.39 23.58
C ARG A 332 -17.83 -0.25 22.96
N GLU A 333 -17.17 0.88 22.73
CA GLU A 333 -17.81 2.09 22.20
C GLU A 333 -17.44 2.31 20.74
N ASN A 334 -16.14 2.31 20.44
CA ASN A 334 -15.62 2.53 19.11
C ASN A 334 -14.42 1.62 18.80
N LEU A 335 -14.20 1.42 17.50
CA LEU A 335 -13.03 0.70 16.99
C LEU A 335 -12.42 1.51 15.85
N ILE A 336 -11.10 1.75 15.91
CA ILE A 336 -10.36 2.41 14.84
C ILE A 336 -9.49 1.38 14.15
N VAL A 337 -9.68 1.20 12.84
CA VAL A 337 -8.88 0.29 12.01
C VAL A 337 -8.27 1.09 10.86
N GLY A 338 -6.95 1.33 10.94
CA GLY A 338 -6.27 2.28 10.06
C GLY A 338 -6.86 3.69 10.18
N HIS A 339 -7.42 4.23 9.10
CA HIS A 339 -8.04 5.56 9.05
C HIS A 339 -9.56 5.55 9.29
N LYS A 340 -10.16 4.38 9.52
CA LYS A 340 -11.61 4.22 9.59
C LYS A 340 -12.05 4.11 11.05
N LEU A 341 -13.02 4.94 11.42
CA LEU A 341 -13.69 4.90 12.72
C LEU A 341 -14.98 4.08 12.59
N TYR A 342 -15.12 3.05 13.41
CA TYR A 342 -16.30 2.21 13.50
C TYR A 342 -17.03 2.42 14.83
N GLY A 343 -18.35 2.32 14.79
CA GLY A 343 -19.22 2.44 15.96
C GLY A 343 -20.34 1.41 15.93
N ALA A 344 -20.86 1.11 17.11
CA ALA A 344 -22.02 0.23 17.26
C ALA A 344 -23.29 0.92 16.74
N ILE A 345 -24.02 0.23 15.86
CA ILE A 345 -25.37 0.58 15.43
C ILE A 345 -26.35 -0.38 16.07
N SER A 346 -27.29 0.15 16.86
CA SER A 346 -28.41 -0.61 17.39
C SER A 346 -29.57 -0.63 16.39
N LYS A 347 -29.89 -1.80 15.85
CA LYS A 347 -31.09 -2.03 15.04
C LYS A 347 -32.18 -2.61 15.94
N LYS A 348 -33.31 -1.91 16.07
CA LYS A 348 -34.51 -2.45 16.72
C LYS A 348 -35.28 -3.29 15.69
N VAL A 349 -35.34 -4.58 15.90
CA VAL A 349 -36.06 -5.53 15.04
C VAL A 349 -37.22 -6.11 15.84
N LYS A 350 -38.42 -6.11 15.26
CA LYS A 350 -39.59 -6.73 15.88
C LYS A 350 -39.74 -8.15 15.37
N VAL A 351 -39.51 -9.14 16.21
CA VAL A 351 -39.59 -10.56 15.88
C VAL A 351 -40.73 -11.17 16.71
N PHE A 352 -41.75 -11.71 16.04
CA PHE A 352 -42.96 -12.26 16.69
C PHE A 352 -43.70 -11.33 17.66
N GLY A 353 -43.59 -10.01 17.48
CA GLY A 353 -44.23 -9.04 18.37
C GLY A 353 -43.32 -8.52 19.49
N GLU A 354 -42.17 -9.16 19.71
CA GLU A 354 -41.16 -8.72 20.68
C GLU A 354 -40.12 -7.84 20.00
N GLU A 355 -39.77 -6.72 20.64
CA GLU A 355 -38.67 -5.87 20.19
C GLU A 355 -37.35 -6.47 20.64
N GLN A 356 -36.48 -6.81 19.69
CA GLN A 356 -35.11 -7.23 19.91
C GLN A 356 -34.16 -6.13 19.42
N ILE A 357 -33.08 -5.90 20.18
CA ILE A 357 -32.03 -4.95 19.79
C ILE A 357 -30.86 -5.78 19.28
N GLU A 358 -30.66 -5.75 17.97
CA GLU A 358 -29.46 -6.30 17.34
C GLU A 358 -28.38 -5.22 17.29
N THR A 359 -27.18 -5.54 17.78
CA THR A 359 -26.05 -4.61 17.70
C THR A 359 -25.18 -5.02 16.54
N ASP A 360 -25.14 -4.17 15.52
CA ASP A 360 -24.26 -4.27 14.38
C ASP A 360 -23.13 -3.23 14.51
N TRP A 361 -22.09 -3.32 13.68
CA TRP A 361 -21.03 -2.32 13.65
C TRP A 361 -20.84 -1.78 12.24
N SER A 362 -20.73 -0.46 12.12
CA SER A 362 -20.52 0.18 10.83
C SER A 362 -19.48 1.28 10.89
N LEU A 363 -19.04 1.71 9.70
CA LEU A 363 -18.26 2.92 9.53
C LEU A 363 -19.07 4.13 10.02
N VAL A 364 -18.42 5.02 10.77
CA VAL A 364 -18.97 6.30 11.19
C VAL A 364 -18.72 7.32 10.09
N GLU A 365 -19.72 7.61 9.28
CA GLU A 365 -19.60 8.54 8.14
C GLU A 365 -19.55 10.00 8.58
N LYS A 366 -20.17 10.34 9.71
CA LYS A 366 -20.31 11.71 10.21
C LYS A 366 -19.87 11.79 11.65
N VAL A 367 -18.89 12.63 11.91
CA VAL A 367 -18.35 12.89 13.24
C VAL A 367 -18.75 14.29 13.71
N PRO A 368 -19.16 14.46 14.98
CA PRO A 368 -19.69 15.74 15.46
C PRO A 368 -18.59 16.77 15.76
N LYS A 369 -17.35 16.33 15.98
CA LYS A 369 -16.22 17.18 16.37
C LYS A 369 -14.99 16.80 15.56
N GLU A 370 -14.12 17.79 15.34
CA GLU A 370 -12.81 17.60 14.70
C GLU A 370 -11.83 16.88 15.61
N ILE A 371 -11.91 17.18 16.91
CA ILE A 371 -11.07 16.59 17.94
C ILE A 371 -11.98 15.97 18.99
N ILE A 372 -11.78 14.68 19.26
CA ILE A 372 -12.46 13.96 20.34
C ILE A 372 -11.43 13.68 21.43
N VAL A 373 -11.65 14.24 22.62
CA VAL A 373 -10.81 14.02 23.80
C VAL A 373 -11.47 12.95 24.66
N LEU A 374 -10.70 11.91 24.99
CA LEU A 374 -11.15 10.76 25.77
C LEU A 374 -10.19 10.55 26.95
N ASP A 375 -10.65 10.83 28.16
CA ASP A 375 -9.85 10.84 29.40
C ASP A 375 -10.22 9.74 30.41
N SER A 376 -11.39 9.13 30.22
CA SER A 376 -12.03 8.17 31.13
C SER A 376 -12.26 6.80 30.48
N HIS A 377 -11.61 6.56 29.34
CA HIS A 377 -11.75 5.36 28.55
C HIS A 377 -10.55 4.44 28.77
N LEU A 378 -10.77 3.14 28.57
CA LEU A 378 -9.72 2.15 28.47
C LEU A 378 -9.42 1.91 26.99
N PHE A 379 -8.16 2.00 26.62
CA PHE A 379 -7.74 1.77 25.24
C PHE A 379 -7.01 0.43 25.15
N ARG A 380 -7.34 -0.35 24.13
CA ARG A 380 -6.56 -1.53 23.73
C ARG A 380 -5.95 -1.30 22.37
N VAL A 381 -4.63 -1.36 22.31
CA VAL A 381 -3.87 -1.17 21.06
C VAL A 381 -3.38 -2.53 20.58
N TYR A 382 -3.69 -2.84 19.33
CA TYR A 382 -3.40 -4.12 18.68
C TYR A 382 -2.18 -3.97 17.80
N PHE A 383 -1.03 -4.44 18.26
CA PHE A 383 0.23 -4.33 17.52
C PHE A 383 0.46 -5.54 16.61
N ASN A 384 1.00 -5.28 15.43
CA ASN A 384 1.45 -6.28 14.48
C ASN A 384 2.96 -6.18 14.30
N GLN A 385 3.69 -7.12 14.90
CA GLN A 385 5.14 -7.13 14.83
C GLN A 385 5.65 -7.44 13.43
N LYS A 386 4.96 -8.31 12.67
CA LYS A 386 5.41 -8.72 11.32
C LYS A 386 5.50 -7.55 10.36
N ASN A 387 4.57 -6.60 10.51
CA ASN A 387 4.43 -5.46 9.61
C ASN A 387 4.84 -4.14 10.26
N GLU A 388 5.41 -4.17 11.48
CA GLU A 388 5.78 -2.99 12.26
C GLU A 388 4.69 -1.90 12.28
N THR A 389 3.44 -2.32 12.47
CA THR A 389 2.26 -1.44 12.38
C THR A 389 1.26 -1.70 13.49
N ILE A 390 0.38 -0.74 13.71
CA ILE A 390 -0.80 -0.89 14.56
C ILE A 390 -1.96 -1.33 13.69
N ASN A 391 -2.52 -2.49 14.03
CA ASN A 391 -3.67 -3.06 13.34
C ASN A 391 -4.97 -2.31 13.67
N ALA A 392 -5.16 -1.98 14.96
CA ALA A 392 -6.36 -1.30 15.43
C ALA A 392 -6.18 -0.66 16.82
N VAL A 393 -7.07 0.27 17.15
CA VAL A 393 -7.27 0.83 18.49
C VAL A 393 -8.72 0.62 18.90
N GLU A 394 -8.95 -0.14 19.96
CA GLU A 394 -10.26 -0.38 20.56
C GLU A 394 -10.48 0.59 21.73
N ILE A 395 -11.65 1.24 21.74
CA ILE A 395 -12.04 2.24 22.72
C ILE A 395 -13.16 1.65 23.60
N LEU A 396 -12.87 1.50 24.88
CA LEU A 396 -13.76 0.91 25.87
C LEU A 396 -14.20 1.95 26.89
N GLN A 397 -15.51 2.08 27.07
CA GLN A 397 -16.10 2.98 28.04
C GLN A 397 -16.49 2.22 29.30
N LYS A 398 -16.18 2.79 30.47
CA LYS A 398 -16.58 2.20 31.74
C LYS A 398 -18.10 2.29 31.88
N GLY A 399 -18.78 1.14 31.99
CA GLY A 399 -20.21 1.06 32.20
C GLY A 399 -20.59 1.67 33.55
N SER A 400 -21.62 2.51 33.56
CA SER A 400 -22.27 2.87 34.82
C SER A 400 -22.98 1.62 35.36
N LYS A 401 -22.85 1.33 36.67
CA LYS A 401 -23.42 0.13 37.34
C LYS A 401 -24.96 -0.05 37.21
N LYS A 402 -25.66 0.76 36.40
CA LYS A 402 -27.11 0.71 36.21
C LYS A 402 -27.57 -0.09 34.99
N GLU A 403 -26.68 -0.53 34.12
CA GLU A 403 -27.04 -1.39 32.99
C GLU A 403 -26.46 -2.79 33.21
N THR A 404 -27.19 -3.64 33.92
CA THR A 404 -26.91 -5.07 33.94
C THR A 404 -28.23 -5.82 33.81
N GLN A 405 -28.20 -6.80 32.90
CA GLN A 405 -29.25 -7.77 32.53
C GLN A 405 -30.17 -7.37 31.38
N ASN A 406 -29.66 -7.42 30.13
CA ASN A 406 -30.38 -8.08 29.03
C ASN A 406 -29.54 -8.18 27.75
N THR A 407 -28.39 -8.85 27.78
CA THR A 407 -27.81 -9.44 26.55
C THR A 407 -26.76 -10.50 26.92
N GLN A 408 -27.23 -11.70 27.25
CA GLN A 408 -26.46 -12.92 27.02
C GLN A 408 -27.32 -13.76 26.08
N SER A 409 -27.14 -13.59 24.77
CA SER A 409 -27.66 -14.52 23.79
C SER A 409 -26.81 -15.79 23.83
N SER A 410 -27.52 -16.85 24.17
CA SER A 410 -27.15 -18.25 24.15
C SER A 410 -26.54 -18.70 22.82
N ASN A 411 -25.36 -19.30 22.88
CA ASN A 411 -25.03 -20.46 22.05
C ASN A 411 -24.48 -21.54 22.99
N LYS A 412 -25.42 -22.29 23.60
CA LYS A 412 -25.12 -23.57 24.21
C LYS A 412 -26.10 -24.56 23.62
N SER A 413 -25.61 -25.38 22.70
CA SER A 413 -26.31 -26.53 22.16
C SER A 413 -26.66 -27.50 23.30
N GLU A 414 -27.94 -27.54 23.68
CA GLU A 414 -28.49 -28.64 24.46
C GLU A 414 -28.82 -29.81 23.51
N GLU A 415 -27.93 -30.81 23.49
CA GLU A 415 -28.35 -32.18 23.25
C GLU A 415 -28.72 -32.82 24.60
N LYS A 416 -30.00 -33.11 24.78
CA LYS A 416 -30.53 -34.18 25.65
C LYS A 416 -31.87 -34.64 25.04
N PRO A 417 -32.33 -35.90 25.21
CA PRO A 417 -32.26 -36.61 26.50
C PRO A 417 -32.09 -38.15 26.44
N LYS A 418 -31.73 -38.77 27.59
CA LYS A 418 -32.36 -40.03 28.06
C LYS A 418 -31.96 -40.43 29.49
N SER A 419 -32.99 -40.57 30.33
CA SER A 419 -33.14 -41.50 31.47
C SER A 419 -32.23 -41.32 32.69
N LYS A 420 -32.63 -41.49 33.96
CA LYS A 420 -33.68 -42.31 34.57
C LYS A 420 -34.26 -41.59 35.81
N GLY A 421 -35.59 -41.63 35.95
CA GLY A 421 -36.28 -41.25 37.18
C GLY A 421 -36.11 -42.30 38.28
N LYS A 422 -35.73 -41.85 39.48
CA LYS A 422 -35.90 -42.62 40.72
C LYS A 422 -37.35 -42.45 41.18
N ARG A 423 -38.08 -43.57 41.21
CA ARG A 423 -39.41 -43.67 41.84
C ARG A 423 -39.23 -43.61 43.36
N ASN A 424 -39.93 -42.69 44.02
CA ASN A 424 -40.15 -42.77 45.47
C ASN A 424 -41.41 -43.62 45.71
N LEU A 425 -41.24 -44.71 46.46
CA LEU A 425 -42.33 -45.58 46.92
C LEU A 425 -43.09 -44.91 48.08
N PRO A 426 -44.43 -45.08 48.19
CA PRO A 426 -45.18 -44.66 49.36
C PRO A 426 -44.94 -45.59 50.55
N LYS A 427 -44.85 -45.01 51.75
CA LYS A 427 -44.74 -45.73 53.02
C LYS A 427 -46.07 -46.44 53.34
N ILE A 428 -46.00 -47.72 53.66
CA ILE A 428 -47.10 -48.53 54.21
C ILE A 428 -47.25 -48.17 55.71
N PRO A 429 -48.47 -47.93 56.23
CA PRO A 429 -48.69 -47.80 57.66
C PRO A 429 -48.74 -49.18 58.33
N SER A 430 -48.07 -49.31 59.47
CA SER A 430 -48.13 -50.49 60.35
C SER A 430 -49.37 -50.44 61.23
N SER A 431 -50.16 -51.51 61.25
CA SER A 431 -51.12 -51.79 62.31
C SER A 431 -51.47 -53.27 62.32
N ASP A 432 -51.20 -53.88 63.49
CA ASP A 432 -51.54 -55.21 64.04
C ASP A 432 -50.94 -56.48 63.43
#